data_AF-A0A2T0SNT7-F1
#
_entry.id   AF-A0A2T0SNT7-F1
#
_cell.length_a   1.000
_cell.length_b   1.000
_cell.length_c   1.000
_cell.angle_alpha   90.00
_cell.angle_beta   90.00
_cell.angle_gamma   90.00
#
_symmetry.space_group_name_H-M   'P 1'
#
loop_
_entity.id
_entity.type
_entity.pdbx_description
1 polymer ?
#
loop_
_entity_poly.entity_id
_entity_poly.type
_entity_poly.pdbx_seq_one_letter_code
_entity_poly.pdbx_strand_id
1 'polypeptide(L)'
;MADQLGSRPGLLQDFRTRAGFAPEAVATKLGVGRTTIFNWENGRTDGPDQHQLKALDELYGAGGVLRDLYLALRTPDALPSGGQWYHNFQGESGPCWAWVRVKGDKHRIVYVDAGPFRAEQKVQPGAGVFLQAHAFAPNPPVHVQIEGEGWADFGKGVLPPDIGAPVVNAIDIAVIGPRDTPDYALVMAGKSWLPYTKYKGMPTWFAALKERLGDQVERARTALVSAARAVVSMKTDVSSMPASLDEVPRHWGGEPYRRLRDARGLSLQDIAELATKLDASLPPVTKDHVHRLEHGSTPRVPQLVERLDAVLGADGRTCTVEVTDVQATGRLTAITFPTYWIGPVWVQFLRTGQTEDNNATLLWSPWRKKLTLCHSVVVTTRRAEPAQPPLRVDLPPGWEVRAGVGVHPRAVDVQVGWGLINVDLGSAALGRYFAVMKQAFDGARPR
;
A
#
# COMPACT_ATOMS: atom_id res chain seq x y z
N MET A 1 6.90 31.59 3.77
CA MET A 1 7.11 30.40 2.93
C MET A 1 6.49 29.11 3.49
N ALA A 2 6.05 29.04 4.76
CA ALA A 2 5.55 27.79 5.37
C ALA A 2 4.09 27.36 5.02
N ASP A 3 3.37 28.11 4.19
CA ASP A 3 1.93 27.86 3.91
C ASP A 3 1.67 27.26 2.50
N GLN A 4 2.74 26.84 1.80
CA GLN A 4 2.69 26.49 0.37
C GLN A 4 2.04 25.13 0.08
N LEU A 5 2.11 24.18 1.01
CA LEU A 5 1.35 22.92 0.94
C LEU A 5 -0.13 23.08 1.29
N GLY A 6 -0.57 24.27 1.73
CA GLY A 6 -1.97 24.48 2.11
C GLY A 6 -2.95 24.37 0.95
N SER A 7 -2.47 24.42 -0.30
CA SER A 7 -3.35 24.38 -1.47
C SER A 7 -2.70 23.81 -2.74
N ARG A 8 -3.52 23.22 -3.60
CA ARG A 8 -3.16 22.76 -4.95
C ARG A 8 -2.56 23.85 -5.84
N PRO A 9 -3.13 25.07 -5.88
CA PRO A 9 -2.56 26.19 -6.62
C PRO A 9 -1.14 26.55 -6.17
N GLY A 10 -0.92 26.64 -4.85
CA GLY A 10 0.39 26.92 -4.27
C GLY A 10 1.43 25.86 -4.61
N LEU A 11 1.05 24.58 -4.57
CA LEU A 11 1.92 23.46 -4.96
C LEU A 11 2.37 23.57 -6.43
N LEU A 12 1.44 23.85 -7.36
CA LEU A 12 1.78 24.00 -8.78
C LEU A 12 2.75 25.16 -9.02
N GLN A 13 2.50 26.31 -8.38
CA GLN A 13 3.34 27.49 -8.50
C GLN A 13 4.76 27.25 -7.94
N ASP A 14 4.87 26.53 -6.83
CA ASP A 14 6.14 26.20 -6.18
C ASP A 14 7.00 25.30 -7.08
N PHE A 15 6.45 24.18 -7.57
CA PHE A 15 7.16 23.29 -8.49
C PHE A 15 7.58 23.99 -9.78
N ARG A 16 6.71 24.84 -10.36
CA ARG A 16 7.05 25.61 -11.56
C ARG A 16 8.24 26.54 -11.31
N THR A 17 8.19 27.29 -10.21
CA THR A 17 9.23 28.27 -9.84
C THR A 17 10.57 27.58 -9.61
N ARG A 18 10.59 26.44 -8.90
CA ARG A 18 11.79 25.62 -8.67
C ARG A 18 12.39 25.08 -9.96
N ALA A 19 11.54 24.66 -10.89
CA ALA A 19 11.96 24.20 -12.20
C ALA A 19 12.41 25.34 -13.14
N GLY A 20 12.34 26.60 -12.70
CA GLY A 20 12.80 27.77 -13.46
C GLY A 20 11.92 28.14 -14.65
N PHE A 21 10.66 27.69 -14.67
CA PHE A 21 9.76 27.97 -15.79
C PHE A 21 8.93 29.24 -15.58
N ALA A 22 8.89 30.09 -16.61
CA ALA A 22 7.88 31.13 -16.73
C ALA A 22 6.50 30.52 -17.09
N PRO A 23 5.36 31.08 -16.62
CA PRO A 23 4.03 30.58 -16.95
C PRO A 23 3.77 30.41 -18.46
N GLU A 24 4.31 31.30 -19.29
CA GLU A 24 4.18 31.29 -20.75
C GLU A 24 4.91 30.10 -21.39
N ALA A 25 6.08 29.74 -20.83
CA ALA A 25 6.85 28.59 -21.30
C ALA A 25 6.11 27.28 -20.98
N VAL A 26 5.51 27.20 -19.79
CA VAL A 26 4.67 26.05 -19.39
C VAL A 26 3.46 25.92 -20.30
N ALA A 27 2.72 27.02 -20.49
CA ALA A 27 1.55 27.07 -21.37
C ALA A 27 1.87 26.59 -22.79
N THR A 28 2.97 27.10 -23.38
CA THR A 28 3.44 26.71 -24.71
C THR A 28 3.75 25.22 -24.79
N LYS A 29 4.44 24.65 -23.78
CA LYS A 29 4.81 23.23 -23.77
C LYS A 29 3.63 22.28 -23.60
N LEU A 30 2.60 22.69 -22.86
CA LEU A 30 1.38 21.91 -22.64
C LEU A 30 0.31 22.13 -23.72
N GLY A 31 0.50 23.08 -24.62
CA GLY A 31 -0.51 23.43 -25.63
C GLY A 31 -1.76 24.08 -25.04
N VAL A 32 -1.63 24.81 -23.92
CA VAL A 32 -2.74 25.51 -23.25
C VAL A 32 -2.51 27.02 -23.25
N GLY A 33 -3.54 27.81 -22.95
CA GLY A 33 -3.40 29.26 -22.80
C GLY A 33 -2.66 29.66 -21.52
N ARG A 34 -1.91 30.77 -21.55
CA ARG A 34 -1.29 31.37 -20.34
C ARG A 34 -2.32 31.58 -19.22
N THR A 35 -3.52 32.03 -19.57
CA THR A 35 -4.63 32.25 -18.63
C THR A 35 -5.03 30.95 -17.92
N THR A 36 -4.91 29.80 -18.57
CA THR A 36 -5.18 28.49 -17.95
C THR A 36 -4.18 28.18 -16.84
N ILE A 37 -2.88 28.36 -17.09
CA ILE A 37 -1.82 28.21 -16.07
C ILE A 37 -2.06 29.16 -14.90
N PHE A 38 -2.35 30.43 -15.20
CA PHE A 38 -2.67 31.42 -14.19
C PHE A 38 -3.88 31.01 -13.34
N ASN A 39 -4.95 30.50 -13.98
CA ASN A 39 -6.15 30.06 -13.27
C ASN A 39 -5.87 28.84 -12.37
N TRP A 40 -5.05 27.88 -12.81
CA TRP A 40 -4.63 26.75 -11.99
C TRP A 40 -3.82 27.21 -10.76
N GLU A 41 -2.83 28.07 -10.96
CA GLU A 41 -1.94 28.58 -9.89
C GLU A 41 -2.63 29.57 -8.93
N ASN A 42 -3.82 30.06 -9.27
CA ASN A 42 -4.62 30.93 -8.41
C ASN A 42 -5.93 30.27 -7.93
N GLY A 43 -6.14 28.98 -8.21
CA GLY A 43 -7.34 28.25 -7.78
C GLY A 43 -8.65 28.78 -8.36
N ARG A 44 -8.61 29.39 -9.55
CA ARG A 44 -9.81 29.92 -10.25
C ARG A 44 -10.55 28.85 -11.05
N THR A 45 -9.98 27.67 -11.17
CA THR A 45 -10.56 26.47 -11.80
C THR A 45 -10.20 25.24 -10.96
N ASP A 46 -10.78 24.08 -11.30
CA ASP A 46 -10.55 22.80 -10.59
C ASP A 46 -9.12 22.25 -10.70
N GLY A 47 -8.28 22.90 -11.52
CA GLY A 47 -6.88 22.55 -11.76
C GLY A 47 -6.66 21.77 -13.06
N PRO A 48 -5.44 21.25 -13.28
CA PRO A 48 -5.14 20.37 -14.40
C PRO A 48 -5.80 18.99 -14.24
N ASP A 49 -6.18 18.37 -15.35
CA ASP A 49 -6.59 16.97 -15.38
C ASP A 49 -5.38 16.02 -15.12
N GLN A 50 -5.61 14.70 -15.04
CA GLN A 50 -4.52 13.75 -14.77
C GLN A 50 -3.44 13.68 -15.86
N HIS A 51 -3.81 13.88 -17.12
CA HIS A 51 -2.86 13.87 -18.23
C HIS A 51 -1.98 15.12 -18.19
N GLN A 52 -2.58 16.28 -17.95
CA GLN A 52 -1.90 17.56 -17.77
C GLN A 52 -1.03 17.55 -16.52
N LEU A 53 -1.50 16.97 -15.42
CA LEU A 53 -0.73 16.85 -14.18
C LEU A 53 0.49 15.93 -14.36
N LYS A 54 0.34 14.82 -15.10
CA LYS A 54 1.47 13.97 -15.48
C LYS A 54 2.48 14.74 -16.36
N ALA A 55 2.00 15.48 -17.35
CA ALA A 55 2.87 16.28 -18.22
C ALA A 55 3.58 17.41 -17.46
N LEU A 56 2.93 18.03 -16.47
CA LEU A 56 3.53 19.01 -15.57
C LEU A 56 4.63 18.38 -14.69
N ASP A 57 4.35 17.21 -14.11
CA ASP A 57 5.31 16.46 -13.29
C ASP A 57 6.58 16.11 -14.09
N GLU A 58 6.40 15.60 -15.32
CA GLU A 58 7.51 15.32 -16.25
C GLU A 58 8.24 16.60 -16.66
N LEU A 59 7.51 17.66 -17.00
CA LEU A 59 8.08 18.94 -17.41
C LEU A 59 8.93 19.58 -16.31
N TYR A 60 8.49 19.48 -15.06
CA TYR A 60 9.20 20.05 -13.90
C TYR A 60 10.28 19.12 -13.36
N GLY A 61 10.42 17.89 -13.90
CA GLY A 61 11.37 16.90 -13.40
C GLY A 61 11.05 16.43 -11.98
N ALA A 62 9.77 16.39 -11.60
CA ALA A 62 9.31 16.07 -10.25
C ALA A 62 9.33 14.57 -9.92
N GLY A 63 9.52 13.70 -10.92
CA GLY A 63 9.71 12.26 -10.69
C GLY A 63 8.51 11.54 -10.06
N GLY A 64 7.29 12.02 -10.32
CA GLY A 64 6.02 11.54 -9.79
C GLY A 64 5.54 12.30 -8.55
N VAL A 65 6.42 13.05 -7.88
CA VAL A 65 6.13 13.70 -6.60
C VAL A 65 5.02 14.74 -6.73
N LEU A 66 5.05 15.59 -7.76
CA LEU A 66 4.05 16.64 -7.93
C LEU A 66 2.67 16.00 -8.12
N ARG A 67 2.58 15.01 -9.01
CA ARG A 67 1.32 14.33 -9.29
C ARG A 67 0.74 13.69 -8.02
N ASP A 68 1.55 12.91 -7.32
CA ASP A 68 1.11 12.15 -6.16
C ASP A 68 0.73 13.09 -4.98
N LEU A 69 1.50 14.17 -4.74
CA LEU A 69 1.16 15.20 -3.74
C LEU A 69 -0.12 15.96 -4.08
N TYR A 70 -0.30 16.33 -5.35
CA TYR A 70 -1.48 17.07 -5.80
C TYR A 70 -2.77 16.29 -5.53
N LEU A 71 -2.73 14.97 -5.71
CA LEU A 71 -3.85 14.09 -5.35
C LEU A 71 -3.99 13.99 -3.83
N ALA A 72 -2.90 13.78 -3.10
CA ALA A 72 -2.87 13.62 -1.64
C ALA A 72 -3.43 14.83 -0.87
N LEU A 73 -3.34 16.04 -1.43
CA LEU A 73 -3.86 17.26 -0.79
C LEU A 73 -5.35 17.20 -0.44
N ARG A 74 -6.15 16.44 -1.20
CA ARG A 74 -7.61 16.36 -1.02
C ARG A 74 -8.10 15.07 -0.38
N THR A 75 -7.20 14.23 0.12
CA THR A 75 -7.61 13.00 0.79
C THR A 75 -8.49 13.22 2.03
N PRO A 76 -8.27 14.25 2.88
CA PRO A 76 -9.18 14.55 3.99
C PRO A 76 -10.61 14.92 3.56
N ASP A 77 -10.79 15.48 2.36
CA ASP A 77 -12.11 15.82 1.82
C ASP A 77 -12.89 14.57 1.37
N ALA A 78 -12.17 13.50 1.02
CA ALA A 78 -12.72 12.36 0.30
C ALA A 78 -12.87 11.10 1.14
N LEU A 79 -11.87 10.81 1.98
CA LEU A 79 -11.78 9.59 2.77
C LEU A 79 -11.99 9.87 4.26
N PRO A 80 -12.71 8.98 4.97
CA PRO A 80 -12.77 9.05 6.42
C PRO A 80 -11.36 8.87 7.01
N SER A 81 -11.13 9.50 8.16
CA SER A 81 -9.93 9.26 8.95
C SER A 81 -9.89 7.82 9.49
N GLY A 82 -8.70 7.29 9.68
CA GLY A 82 -8.48 5.96 10.24
C GLY A 82 -7.12 5.82 10.90
N GLY A 83 -6.93 4.74 11.68
CA GLY A 83 -5.69 4.45 12.40
C GLY A 83 -4.68 3.60 11.62
N GLN A 84 -5.06 3.04 10.48
CA GLN A 84 -4.23 2.13 9.68
C GLN A 84 -4.33 2.49 8.21
N TRP A 85 -3.19 2.62 7.54
CA TRP A 85 -3.09 2.97 6.12
C TRP A 85 -1.97 2.17 5.46
N TYR A 86 -2.17 1.80 4.20
CA TYR A 86 -1.25 0.93 3.49
C TYR A 86 -1.10 1.37 2.04
N HIS A 87 0.05 1.08 1.44
CA HIS A 87 0.25 1.25 0.01
C HIS A 87 1.24 0.23 -0.55
N ASN A 88 0.87 -0.38 -1.67
CA ASN A 88 1.69 -1.35 -2.39
C ASN A 88 2.28 -0.70 -3.64
N PHE A 89 3.52 -0.26 -3.56
CA PHE A 89 4.23 0.28 -4.73
C PHE A 89 4.53 -0.82 -5.75
N GLN A 90 4.19 -0.56 -7.01
CA GLN A 90 4.46 -1.46 -8.14
C GLN A 90 5.78 -1.12 -8.84
N GLY A 91 6.35 -2.09 -9.55
CA GLY A 91 7.54 -1.92 -10.38
C GLY A 91 8.84 -1.99 -9.57
N GLU A 92 9.82 -1.16 -9.94
CA GLU A 92 11.11 -1.15 -9.25
C GLU A 92 11.01 -0.52 -7.85
N SER A 93 11.80 -1.08 -6.93
CA SER A 93 12.01 -0.49 -5.61
C SER A 93 12.72 0.85 -5.73
N GLY A 94 12.37 1.80 -4.88
CA GLY A 94 12.95 3.14 -4.94
C GLY A 94 12.42 4.07 -3.84
N PRO A 95 12.85 5.35 -3.86
CA PRO A 95 12.38 6.34 -2.91
C PRO A 95 10.86 6.48 -2.95
N CYS A 96 10.27 6.55 -1.76
CA CYS A 96 8.85 6.78 -1.56
C CYS A 96 8.64 7.64 -0.33
N TRP A 97 7.44 8.16 -0.18
CA TRP A 97 7.06 8.93 1.00
C TRP A 97 5.67 8.54 1.48
N ALA A 98 5.44 8.71 2.77
CA ALA A 98 4.14 8.69 3.41
C ALA A 98 3.87 10.07 4.04
N TRP A 99 2.77 10.72 3.67
CA TRP A 99 2.33 11.97 4.26
C TRP A 99 1.29 11.71 5.32
N VAL A 100 1.64 11.88 6.60
CA VAL A 100 0.77 11.54 7.72
C VAL A 100 0.20 12.80 8.37
N ARG A 101 -1.13 12.85 8.48
CA ARG A 101 -1.89 13.96 9.09
C ARG A 101 -2.80 13.41 10.18
N VAL A 102 -2.67 13.94 11.39
CA VAL A 102 -3.46 13.45 12.54
C VAL A 102 -4.72 14.30 12.73
N LYS A 103 -5.82 13.66 13.08
CA LYS A 103 -7.10 14.31 13.36
C LYS A 103 -7.18 14.76 14.82
N GLY A 104 -7.81 15.91 15.05
CA GLY A 104 -8.05 16.47 16.38
C GLY A 104 -7.03 17.54 16.78
N ASP A 105 -6.84 17.71 18.08
CA ASP A 105 -6.05 18.78 18.72
C ASP A 105 -4.80 18.26 19.46
N LYS A 106 -4.66 16.93 19.57
CA LYS A 106 -3.55 16.27 20.27
C LYS A 106 -2.53 15.69 19.31
N HIS A 107 -1.27 15.73 19.73
CA HIS A 107 -0.22 14.98 19.07
C HIS A 107 -0.48 13.47 19.14
N ARG A 108 -0.10 12.74 18.09
CA ARG A 108 -0.18 11.27 18.05
C ARG A 108 1.19 10.68 17.77
N ILE A 109 1.39 9.46 18.25
CA ILE A 109 2.51 8.63 17.80
C ILE A 109 2.09 7.95 16.50
N VAL A 110 2.99 7.99 15.53
CA VAL A 110 2.83 7.38 14.22
C VAL A 110 4.00 6.42 14.01
N TYR A 111 3.67 5.21 13.57
CA TYR A 111 4.64 4.24 13.13
C TYR A 111 4.53 4.09 11.62
N VAL A 112 5.68 4.10 10.93
CA VAL A 112 5.75 3.83 9.50
C VAL A 112 6.71 2.70 9.25
N ASP A 113 6.18 1.60 8.71
CA ASP A 113 6.93 0.43 8.29
C ASP A 113 7.05 0.46 6.76
N ALA A 114 8.27 0.55 6.23
CA ALA A 114 8.58 0.59 4.80
C ALA A 114 9.74 -0.35 4.49
N GLY A 115 9.42 -1.58 4.07
CA GLY A 115 10.44 -2.61 3.88
C GLY A 115 11.19 -2.90 5.19
N PRO A 116 12.54 -2.73 5.23
CA PRO A 116 13.35 -2.88 6.44
C PRO A 116 13.07 -1.90 7.57
N PHE A 117 12.47 -0.77 7.22
CA PHE A 117 12.62 0.45 8.00
C PHE A 117 11.35 0.68 8.80
N ARG A 118 11.48 0.76 10.13
CA ARG A 118 10.43 1.27 11.00
C ARG A 118 10.84 2.63 11.56
N ALA A 119 10.05 3.64 11.24
CA ALA A 119 10.14 4.96 11.84
C ALA A 119 9.03 5.14 12.88
N GLU A 120 9.37 5.74 14.03
CA GLU A 120 8.41 6.22 15.01
C GLU A 120 8.51 7.75 15.06
N GLN A 121 7.38 8.44 14.92
CA GLN A 121 7.34 9.89 14.89
C GLN A 121 6.17 10.43 15.70
N LYS A 122 6.44 11.47 16.48
CA LYS A 122 5.41 12.28 17.13
C LYS A 122 4.91 13.32 16.13
N VAL A 123 3.63 13.25 15.78
CA VAL A 123 2.99 14.10 14.77
C VAL A 123 1.98 15.03 15.43
N GLN A 124 2.09 16.33 15.14
CA GLN A 124 1.14 17.34 15.60
C GLN A 124 -0.03 17.47 14.60
N PRO A 125 -1.23 17.86 15.06
CA PRO A 125 -2.30 18.26 14.16
C PRO A 125 -1.89 19.42 13.25
N GLY A 126 -2.48 19.50 12.05
CA GLY A 126 -2.19 20.55 11.06
C GLY A 126 -1.66 19.96 9.76
N ALA A 127 -0.57 20.56 9.23
CA ALA A 127 0.01 20.20 7.94
C ALA A 127 0.56 18.75 7.87
N GLY A 128 0.77 18.09 9.02
CA GLY A 128 1.28 16.73 9.09
C GLY A 128 2.80 16.63 8.96
N VAL A 129 3.29 15.42 8.73
CA VAL A 129 4.72 15.10 8.53
C VAL A 129 4.87 14.20 7.31
N PHE A 130 5.93 14.41 6.53
CA PHE A 130 6.36 13.45 5.53
C PHE A 130 7.39 12.51 6.13
N LEU A 131 7.17 11.22 5.93
CA LEU A 131 8.12 10.16 6.24
C LEU A 131 8.62 9.58 4.93
N GLN A 132 9.88 9.88 4.58
CA GLN A 132 10.50 9.42 3.34
C GLN A 132 11.30 8.15 3.59
N ALA A 133 11.09 7.12 2.78
CA ALA A 133 11.75 5.82 2.91
C ALA A 133 12.07 5.23 1.53
N HIS A 134 12.52 3.97 1.48
CA HIS A 134 12.59 3.20 0.24
C HIS A 134 11.50 2.12 0.24
N ALA A 135 10.65 2.15 -0.78
CA ALA A 135 9.64 1.13 -0.99
C ALA A 135 10.33 -0.18 -1.41
N PHE A 136 9.93 -1.28 -0.78
CA PHE A 136 10.34 -2.61 -1.19
C PHE A 136 9.25 -3.21 -2.08
N ALA A 137 9.39 -3.04 -3.39
CA ALA A 137 8.43 -3.55 -4.35
C ALA A 137 8.69 -5.04 -4.65
N PRO A 138 7.65 -5.89 -4.66
CA PRO A 138 6.25 -5.55 -4.39
C PRO A 138 5.77 -5.69 -2.94
N ASN A 139 6.55 -6.30 -2.05
CA ASN A 139 6.06 -6.70 -0.72
C ASN A 139 7.19 -6.79 0.31
N PRO A 140 7.14 -6.10 1.47
CA PRO A 140 5.93 -5.59 2.17
C PRO A 140 5.37 -4.25 1.65
N PRO A 141 4.06 -3.99 1.84
CA PRO A 141 3.49 -2.66 1.66
C PRO A 141 4.18 -1.66 2.58
N VAL A 142 4.16 -0.38 2.20
CA VAL A 142 4.38 0.68 3.18
C VAL A 142 3.14 0.77 4.05
N HIS A 143 3.32 0.68 5.35
CA HIS A 143 2.27 0.65 6.36
C HIS A 143 2.44 1.82 7.32
N VAL A 144 1.36 2.56 7.56
CA VAL A 144 1.29 3.65 8.53
C VAL A 144 0.26 3.29 9.59
N GLN A 145 0.71 3.22 10.84
CA GLN A 145 -0.15 3.08 12.02
C GLN A 145 -0.16 4.40 12.79
N ILE A 146 -1.36 4.92 13.06
CA ILE A 146 -1.58 6.14 13.84
C ILE A 146 -2.25 5.73 15.16
N GLU A 147 -1.72 6.15 16.30
CA GLU A 147 -2.35 5.93 17.62
C GLU A 147 -3.58 6.85 17.81
N GLY A 148 -4.63 6.60 17.03
CA GLY A 148 -5.83 7.42 16.95
C GLY A 148 -6.39 7.42 15.54
N GLU A 149 -6.91 8.57 15.11
CA GLU A 149 -7.41 8.75 13.75
C GLU A 149 -6.57 9.77 12.99
N GLY A 150 -6.38 9.54 11.70
CA GLY A 150 -5.74 10.48 10.79
C GLY A 150 -5.86 10.02 9.34
N TRP A 151 -5.05 10.62 8.49
CA TRP A 151 -4.91 10.28 7.09
C TRP A 151 -3.45 9.98 6.79
N ALA A 152 -3.22 9.03 5.89
CA ALA A 152 -1.92 8.84 5.29
C ALA A 152 -2.05 8.71 3.79
N ASP A 153 -1.19 9.42 3.08
CA ASP A 153 -1.07 9.34 1.64
C ASP A 153 0.32 8.91 1.26
N PHE A 154 0.48 8.35 0.06
CA PHE A 154 1.71 7.73 -0.36
C PHE A 154 2.05 8.19 -1.76
N GLY A 155 3.34 8.32 -2.03
CA GLY A 155 3.82 8.61 -3.38
C GLY A 155 5.26 8.18 -3.59
N LYS A 156 5.68 8.22 -4.85
CA LYS A 156 7.04 7.90 -5.25
C LYS A 156 7.92 9.15 -5.29
N GLY A 157 9.23 8.92 -5.29
CA GLY A 157 10.24 9.94 -5.49
C GLY A 157 10.77 10.55 -4.19
N VAL A 158 11.61 11.57 -4.35
CA VAL A 158 12.27 12.29 -3.26
C VAL A 158 11.60 13.65 -3.12
N LEU A 159 11.11 13.96 -1.93
CA LEU A 159 10.48 15.24 -1.64
C LEU A 159 11.55 16.35 -1.55
N PRO A 160 11.25 17.56 -2.05
CA PRO A 160 12.06 18.73 -1.73
C PRO A 160 12.11 18.96 -0.21
N PRO A 161 13.28 19.31 0.37
CA PRO A 161 13.43 19.47 1.82
C PRO A 161 12.59 20.63 2.39
N ASP A 162 12.27 21.61 1.56
CA ASP A 162 11.50 22.82 1.88
C ASP A 162 10.07 22.77 1.30
N ILE A 163 9.51 21.56 1.11
CA ILE A 163 8.16 21.34 0.56
C ILE A 163 7.04 22.00 1.39
N GLY A 164 7.32 22.49 2.60
CA GLY A 164 6.35 23.22 3.43
C GLY A 164 5.78 22.42 4.61
N ALA A 165 6.21 21.17 4.78
CA ALA A 165 5.99 20.36 5.96
C ALA A 165 7.28 19.64 6.34
N PRO A 166 7.48 19.25 7.61
CA PRO A 166 8.70 18.54 8.01
C PRO A 166 8.83 17.24 7.22
N VAL A 167 10.00 17.02 6.63
CA VAL A 167 10.38 15.77 5.97
C VAL A 167 11.35 15.02 6.88
N VAL A 168 10.93 13.86 7.33
CA VAL A 168 11.72 12.95 8.15
C VAL A 168 12.15 11.80 7.26
N ASN A 169 13.46 11.64 7.07
CA ASN A 169 14.00 10.48 6.37
C ASN A 169 13.99 9.28 7.32
N ALA A 170 13.13 8.31 7.05
CA ALA A 170 13.01 7.10 7.83
C ALA A 170 14.34 6.36 7.94
N ILE A 171 15.22 6.43 6.94
CA ILE A 171 16.54 5.77 6.99
C ILE A 171 17.39 6.29 8.16
N ASP A 172 17.27 7.57 8.50
CA ASP A 172 18.11 8.21 9.52
C ASP A 172 17.67 7.87 10.95
N ILE A 173 16.40 7.51 11.12
CA ILE A 173 15.78 7.20 12.42
C ILE A 173 15.31 5.76 12.54
N ALA A 174 15.45 4.96 11.47
CA ALA A 174 14.87 3.63 11.42
C ALA A 174 15.58 2.69 12.38
N VAL A 175 14.78 1.98 13.15
CA VAL A 175 15.24 0.80 13.87
C VAL A 175 15.10 -0.39 12.93
N ILE A 176 16.24 -0.99 12.55
CA ILE A 176 16.25 -2.33 11.95
C ILE A 176 16.01 -3.33 13.11
N GLY A 177 14.77 -3.71 13.39
CA GLY A 177 14.43 -4.41 14.64
C GLY A 177 13.04 -5.08 14.71
N PRO A 178 12.75 -5.78 15.83
CA PRO A 178 12.42 -7.21 15.86
C PRO A 178 10.94 -7.57 15.75
N ARG A 179 10.07 -6.68 15.26
CA ARG A 179 8.63 -6.99 15.17
C ARG A 179 8.23 -7.28 13.75
N ASP A 180 7.81 -8.52 13.52
CA ASP A 180 6.72 -8.86 12.61
C ASP A 180 6.86 -8.54 11.11
N THR A 181 8.02 -8.05 10.66
CA THR A 181 8.32 -7.76 9.24
C THR A 181 8.74 -9.01 8.45
N PRO A 182 8.61 -9.02 7.11
CA PRO A 182 9.14 -10.08 6.25
C PRO A 182 10.61 -10.41 6.52
N ASP A 183 11.39 -9.45 6.99
CA ASP A 183 12.81 -9.55 7.36
C ASP A 183 13.05 -10.60 8.44
N TYR A 184 12.07 -10.72 9.34
CA TYR A 184 12.06 -11.69 10.40
C TYR A 184 11.84 -13.12 9.87
N ALA A 185 10.86 -13.29 8.98
CA ALA A 185 10.61 -14.56 8.29
C ALA A 185 11.76 -14.96 7.35
N LEU A 186 12.40 -13.97 6.74
CA LEU A 186 13.55 -14.12 5.85
C LEU A 186 14.81 -14.59 6.59
N VAL A 187 15.08 -14.11 7.81
CA VAL A 187 16.18 -14.62 8.64
C VAL A 187 15.88 -15.99 9.27
N MET A 188 14.62 -16.28 9.60
CA MET A 188 14.20 -17.61 10.08
C MET A 188 14.43 -18.70 9.04
N ALA A 189 14.06 -18.43 7.78
CA ALA A 189 14.41 -19.24 6.62
C ALA A 189 15.93 -19.49 6.55
N GLY A 190 16.73 -18.45 6.76
CA GLY A 190 18.18 -18.55 6.81
C GLY A 190 18.70 -19.49 7.90
N LYS A 191 18.04 -19.58 9.06
CA LYS A 191 18.51 -20.39 10.20
C LYS A 191 18.03 -21.84 10.20
N SER A 192 16.82 -22.13 9.74
CA SER A 192 16.31 -23.51 9.71
C SER A 192 16.91 -24.34 8.57
N TRP A 193 17.52 -23.69 7.56
CA TRP A 193 17.89 -24.32 6.30
C TRP A 193 19.39 -24.36 6.02
N LEU A 194 20.21 -23.70 6.82
CA LEU A 194 21.65 -23.59 6.59
C LEU A 194 22.43 -24.19 7.76
N PRO A 195 23.19 -25.28 7.55
CA PRO A 195 24.22 -25.68 8.49
C PRO A 195 25.19 -24.51 8.63
N TYR A 196 25.47 -24.11 9.88
CA TYR A 196 26.39 -23.02 10.26
C TYR A 196 27.78 -23.10 9.59
N THR A 197 28.11 -24.25 8.97
CA THR A 197 29.42 -24.61 8.42
C THR A 197 29.61 -24.36 6.92
N LYS A 198 28.57 -24.04 6.13
CA LYS A 198 28.70 -23.89 4.66
C LYS A 198 28.87 -22.45 4.13
N TYR A 199 29.04 -21.45 5.01
CA TYR A 199 29.20 -20.04 4.61
C TYR A 199 30.66 -19.52 4.62
N LYS A 200 31.61 -20.28 4.06
CA LYS A 200 32.91 -19.73 3.67
C LYS A 200 32.76 -18.98 2.32
N GLY A 201 32.12 -17.80 2.31
CA GLY A 201 32.00 -17.00 1.07
C GLY A 201 31.10 -15.76 1.12
N MET A 202 30.12 -15.70 2.03
CA MET A 202 29.36 -14.46 2.34
C MET A 202 29.98 -13.43 3.31
N PRO A 203 31.24 -13.52 3.80
CA PRO A 203 31.78 -12.48 4.70
C PRO A 203 31.85 -11.07 4.10
N THR A 204 32.00 -10.93 2.78
CA THR A 204 32.41 -9.65 2.16
C THR A 204 31.34 -8.55 2.22
N TRP A 205 30.06 -8.87 2.00
CA TRP A 205 29.01 -7.84 2.00
C TRP A 205 28.54 -7.47 3.41
N PHE A 206 28.48 -8.44 4.34
CA PHE A 206 28.15 -8.17 5.74
C PHE A 206 29.31 -7.46 6.43
N ALA A 207 30.56 -7.80 6.11
CA ALA A 207 31.72 -7.03 6.54
C ALA A 207 31.67 -5.60 5.98
N ALA A 208 31.28 -5.40 4.71
CA ALA A 208 31.12 -4.05 4.14
C ALA A 208 29.98 -3.24 4.80
N LEU A 209 28.85 -3.88 5.17
CA LEU A 209 27.79 -3.23 5.93
C LEU A 209 28.23 -2.94 7.37
N LYS A 210 28.93 -3.86 8.02
CA LYS A 210 29.49 -3.69 9.37
C LYS A 210 30.56 -2.60 9.42
N GLU A 211 31.41 -2.53 8.40
CA GLU A 211 32.42 -1.48 8.22
C GLU A 211 31.76 -0.11 8.04
N ARG A 212 30.62 -0.04 7.33
CA ARG A 212 29.92 1.21 7.00
C ARG A 212 28.92 1.69 8.05
N LEU A 213 28.27 0.78 8.77
CA LEU A 213 27.18 1.08 9.72
C LEU A 213 27.55 0.70 11.18
N GLY A 214 28.75 0.16 11.40
CA GLY A 214 29.27 -0.18 12.72
C GLY A 214 28.35 -1.10 13.52
N ASP A 215 28.18 -0.79 14.80
CA ASP A 215 27.40 -1.60 15.76
C ASP A 215 25.90 -1.64 15.47
N GLN A 216 25.37 -0.81 14.56
CA GLN A 216 23.97 -0.90 14.14
C GLN A 216 23.67 -2.20 13.39
N VAL A 217 24.62 -2.68 12.58
CA VAL A 217 24.50 -3.96 11.84
C VAL A 217 24.65 -5.16 12.77
N GLU A 218 25.46 -5.07 13.82
CA GLU A 218 25.53 -6.12 14.84
C GLU A 218 24.32 -6.12 15.79
N ARG A 219 23.73 -4.96 16.08
CA ARG A 219 22.44 -4.87 16.79
C ARG A 219 21.30 -5.42 15.94
N ALA A 220 21.25 -5.08 14.65
CA ALA A 220 20.33 -5.68 13.70
C ALA A 220 20.53 -7.20 13.63
N ARG A 221 21.78 -7.69 13.52
CA ARG A 221 22.09 -9.13 13.53
C ARG A 221 21.66 -9.81 14.84
N THR A 222 21.95 -9.21 15.99
CA THR A 222 21.63 -9.80 17.31
C THR A 222 20.12 -9.79 17.57
N ALA A 223 19.41 -8.74 17.14
CA ALA A 223 17.95 -8.66 17.16
C ALA A 223 17.34 -9.68 16.18
N LEU A 224 17.87 -9.78 14.95
CA LEU A 224 17.49 -10.77 13.94
C LEU A 224 17.76 -12.20 14.44
N VAL A 225 18.86 -12.43 15.17
CA VAL A 225 19.23 -13.75 15.71
C VAL A 225 18.36 -14.15 16.90
N SER A 226 18.03 -13.21 17.79
CA SER A 226 17.19 -13.45 18.97
C SER A 226 15.71 -13.62 18.59
N ALA A 227 15.23 -12.79 17.65
CA ALA A 227 13.93 -12.99 17.03
C ALA A 227 13.91 -14.35 16.31
N ALA A 228 14.99 -14.73 15.61
CA ALA A 228 15.03 -15.95 14.81
C ALA A 228 15.00 -17.30 15.57
N ARG A 229 14.63 -17.30 16.85
CA ARG A 229 14.20 -18.51 17.57
C ARG A 229 12.67 -18.68 17.62
N ALA A 230 11.88 -17.67 17.21
CA ALA A 230 10.42 -17.64 17.43
C ALA A 230 9.51 -17.75 16.18
N VAL A 231 10.01 -17.69 14.93
CA VAL A 231 9.17 -17.76 13.69
C VAL A 231 9.42 -19.01 12.85
N VAL A 232 9.17 -20.16 13.47
CA VAL A 232 8.55 -21.27 12.73
C VAL A 232 7.07 -20.90 12.62
N SER A 233 6.64 -20.35 11.46
CA SER A 233 5.22 -20.10 11.09
C SER A 233 4.32 -19.85 12.30
N MET A 234 4.37 -18.65 12.89
CA MET A 234 3.47 -18.32 14.00
C MET A 234 2.03 -18.55 13.54
N LYS A 235 1.43 -19.57 14.13
CA LYS A 235 0.02 -19.90 13.95
C LYS A 235 -0.75 -18.68 14.47
N THR A 236 -1.40 -17.93 13.59
CA THR A 236 -2.26 -16.85 14.04
C THR A 236 -3.55 -17.48 14.52
N ASP A 237 -3.81 -17.34 15.81
CA ASP A 237 -5.06 -17.77 16.40
C ASP A 237 -6.12 -16.69 16.16
N VAL A 238 -7.07 -16.99 15.29
CA VAL A 238 -8.24 -16.12 15.06
C VAL A 238 -9.51 -16.69 15.69
N SER A 239 -9.38 -17.75 16.52
CA SER A 239 -10.53 -18.45 17.08
C SER A 239 -11.33 -17.62 18.09
N SER A 240 -10.69 -16.64 18.74
CA SER A 240 -11.33 -15.73 19.70
C SER A 240 -11.99 -14.51 19.05
N MET A 241 -11.91 -14.37 17.73
CA MET A 241 -12.40 -13.18 17.02
C MET A 241 -13.90 -13.29 16.78
N PRO A 242 -14.64 -12.15 16.80
CA PRO A 242 -16.09 -12.17 16.66
C PRO A 242 -16.49 -12.64 15.25
N ALA A 243 -17.02 -13.87 15.19
CA ALA A 243 -17.65 -14.46 14.01
C ALA A 243 -18.95 -13.73 13.65
N SER A 244 -19.24 -13.58 12.36
CA SER A 244 -20.60 -13.23 11.90
C SER A 244 -20.87 -13.69 10.48
N LEU A 245 -22.16 -13.93 10.25
CA LEU A 245 -22.78 -14.28 8.98
C LEU A 245 -23.45 -13.07 8.31
N ASP A 246 -23.40 -11.88 8.92
CA ASP A 246 -24.04 -10.68 8.39
C ASP A 246 -23.51 -10.38 6.99
N GLU A 247 -24.43 -10.14 6.06
CA GLU A 247 -24.07 -9.69 4.72
C GLU A 247 -23.39 -8.32 4.79
N VAL A 248 -22.17 -8.23 4.27
CA VAL A 248 -21.48 -6.95 4.10
C VAL A 248 -21.90 -6.35 2.75
N PRO A 249 -22.33 -5.09 2.70
CA PRO A 249 -22.72 -4.47 1.44
C PRO A 249 -21.53 -4.43 0.47
N ARG A 250 -21.79 -4.70 -0.82
CA ARG A 250 -20.74 -4.69 -1.86
C ARG A 250 -20.02 -3.34 -1.98
N HIS A 251 -20.71 -2.26 -1.63
CA HIS A 251 -20.17 -0.90 -1.64
C HIS A 251 -20.81 -0.07 -0.53
N TRP A 252 -20.12 0.97 -0.08
CA TRP A 252 -20.55 1.85 1.03
C TRP A 252 -21.41 3.03 0.57
N GLY A 253 -22.28 2.80 -0.43
CA GLY A 253 -23.07 3.84 -1.10
C GLY A 253 -22.32 4.59 -2.22
N GLY A 254 -23.02 5.49 -2.90
CA GLY A 254 -22.48 6.27 -4.04
C GLY A 254 -21.67 7.50 -3.65
N GLU A 255 -21.95 8.08 -2.48
CA GLU A 255 -21.32 9.31 -2.00
C GLU A 255 -19.79 9.22 -1.87
N PRO A 256 -19.19 8.13 -1.32
CA PRO A 256 -17.74 8.02 -1.26
C PRO A 256 -17.05 8.10 -2.63
N TYR A 257 -17.63 7.48 -3.66
CA TYR A 257 -17.10 7.52 -5.03
C TYR A 257 -17.14 8.94 -5.60
N ARG A 258 -18.26 9.65 -5.41
CA ARG A 258 -18.42 11.03 -5.87
C ARG A 258 -17.39 11.96 -5.22
N ARG A 259 -17.28 11.93 -3.88
CA ARG A 259 -16.32 12.77 -3.14
C ARG A 259 -14.88 12.47 -3.56
N LEU A 260 -14.52 11.21 -3.72
CA LEU A 260 -13.20 10.82 -4.22
C LEU A 260 -12.98 11.32 -5.65
N ARG A 261 -13.93 11.13 -6.55
CA ARG A 261 -13.84 11.60 -7.93
C ARG A 261 -13.62 13.12 -7.98
N ASP A 262 -14.44 13.88 -7.27
CA ASP A 262 -14.33 15.34 -7.18
C ASP A 262 -13.00 15.78 -6.52
N ALA A 263 -12.59 15.09 -5.46
CA ALA A 263 -11.30 15.32 -4.82
C ALA A 263 -10.12 15.01 -5.74
N ARG A 264 -10.22 14.00 -6.62
CA ARG A 264 -9.18 13.69 -7.62
C ARG A 264 -9.27 14.55 -8.89
N GLY A 265 -10.28 15.43 -8.99
CA GLY A 265 -10.47 16.31 -10.15
C GLY A 265 -10.83 15.55 -11.42
N LEU A 266 -11.51 14.41 -11.29
CA LEU A 266 -11.87 13.54 -12.40
C LEU A 266 -13.30 13.82 -12.88
N SER A 267 -13.50 13.92 -14.19
CA SER A 267 -14.84 13.90 -14.75
C SER A 267 -15.43 12.49 -14.70
N LEU A 268 -16.76 12.38 -14.87
CA LEU A 268 -17.43 11.08 -15.03
C LEU A 268 -16.93 10.32 -16.27
N GLN A 269 -16.47 11.03 -17.30
CA GLN A 269 -15.92 10.43 -18.51
C GLN A 269 -14.52 9.86 -18.23
N ASP A 270 -13.65 10.63 -17.58
CA ASP A 270 -12.26 10.21 -17.29
C ASP A 270 -12.24 8.94 -16.44
N ILE A 271 -13.04 8.90 -15.37
CA ILE A 271 -13.09 7.74 -14.48
C ILE A 271 -13.67 6.50 -15.20
N ALA A 272 -14.65 6.68 -16.10
CA ALA A 272 -15.21 5.60 -16.89
C ALA A 272 -14.17 5.03 -17.88
N GLU A 273 -13.38 5.89 -18.53
CA GLU A 273 -12.30 5.48 -19.43
C GLU A 273 -11.17 4.77 -18.69
N LEU A 274 -10.71 5.33 -17.56
CA LEU A 274 -9.69 4.73 -16.71
C LEU A 274 -10.14 3.36 -16.19
N ALA A 275 -11.38 3.26 -15.72
CA ALA A 275 -11.94 1.99 -15.25
C ALA A 275 -12.01 0.98 -16.40
N THR A 276 -12.45 1.42 -17.59
CA THR A 276 -12.49 0.59 -18.82
C THR A 276 -11.11 -0.01 -19.14
N LYS A 277 -10.05 0.79 -19.03
CA LYS A 277 -8.67 0.36 -19.34
C LYS A 277 -8.09 -0.69 -18.37
N LEU A 278 -8.65 -0.86 -17.17
CA LEU A 278 -8.13 -1.84 -16.20
C LEU A 278 -8.28 -3.29 -16.66
N ASP A 279 -9.34 -3.60 -17.40
CA ASP A 279 -9.59 -4.95 -17.92
C ASP A 279 -10.40 -4.86 -19.22
N ALA A 280 -9.72 -5.11 -20.34
CA ALA A 280 -10.30 -5.07 -21.66
C ALA A 280 -11.21 -6.29 -21.97
N SER A 281 -11.19 -7.34 -21.14
CA SER A 281 -12.07 -8.51 -21.29
C SER A 281 -13.47 -8.28 -20.73
N LEU A 282 -13.66 -7.26 -19.89
CA LEU A 282 -14.93 -6.91 -19.29
C LEU A 282 -15.69 -5.87 -20.14
N PRO A 283 -17.03 -5.80 -20.01
CA PRO A 283 -17.81 -4.73 -20.63
C PRO A 283 -17.27 -3.33 -20.27
N PRO A 284 -17.31 -2.36 -21.20
CA PRO A 284 -16.84 -1.01 -20.96
C PRO A 284 -17.67 -0.30 -19.89
N VAL A 285 -16.99 0.48 -19.05
CA VAL A 285 -17.63 1.39 -18.10
C VAL A 285 -17.98 2.67 -18.85
N THR A 286 -19.19 3.20 -18.61
CA THR A 286 -19.67 4.43 -19.24
C THR A 286 -19.92 5.48 -18.16
N LYS A 287 -19.94 6.76 -18.53
CA LYS A 287 -20.28 7.84 -17.60
C LYS A 287 -21.62 7.62 -16.88
N ASP A 288 -22.61 7.01 -17.54
CA ASP A 288 -23.93 6.73 -16.98
C ASP A 288 -23.90 5.60 -15.95
N HIS A 289 -22.97 4.65 -16.08
CA HIS A 289 -22.73 3.63 -15.06
C HIS A 289 -22.20 4.26 -13.77
N VAL A 290 -21.22 5.16 -13.90
CA VAL A 290 -20.61 5.88 -12.78
C VAL A 290 -21.63 6.81 -12.12
N HIS A 291 -22.33 7.63 -12.92
CA HIS A 291 -23.35 8.55 -12.43
C HIS A 291 -24.44 7.81 -11.63
N ARG A 292 -24.95 6.69 -12.12
CA ARG A 292 -25.97 5.90 -11.41
C ARG A 292 -25.45 5.35 -10.08
N LEU A 293 -24.22 4.83 -10.04
CA LEU A 293 -23.60 4.36 -8.80
C LEU A 293 -23.47 5.50 -7.79
N GLU A 294 -22.98 6.67 -8.22
CA GLU A 294 -22.83 7.85 -7.37
C GLU A 294 -24.17 8.33 -6.76
N HIS A 295 -25.29 8.02 -7.41
CA HIS A 295 -26.65 8.32 -6.93
C HIS A 295 -27.32 7.12 -6.23
N GLY A 296 -26.54 6.12 -5.82
CA GLY A 296 -27.01 5.00 -4.98
C GLY A 296 -27.66 3.85 -5.73
N SER A 297 -27.61 3.84 -7.07
CA SER A 297 -28.09 2.69 -7.84
C SER A 297 -27.13 1.51 -7.76
N THR A 298 -27.67 0.29 -7.68
CA THR A 298 -26.87 -0.93 -7.71
C THR A 298 -26.24 -1.14 -9.11
N PRO A 299 -24.93 -1.36 -9.20
CA PRO A 299 -24.24 -1.52 -10.47
C PRO A 299 -24.64 -2.84 -11.15
N ARG A 300 -24.99 -2.77 -12.45
CA ARG A 300 -25.22 -3.95 -13.30
C ARG A 300 -23.98 -4.35 -14.12
N VAL A 301 -22.99 -3.47 -14.19
CA VAL A 301 -21.74 -3.73 -14.90
C VAL A 301 -20.86 -4.62 -14.00
N PRO A 302 -20.35 -5.75 -14.53
CA PRO A 302 -19.42 -6.58 -13.80
C PRO A 302 -18.25 -5.77 -13.28
N GLN A 303 -17.95 -5.98 -11.99
CA GLN A 303 -16.78 -5.43 -11.32
C GLN A 303 -16.67 -3.89 -11.31
N LEU A 304 -17.79 -3.16 -11.40
CA LEU A 304 -17.73 -1.69 -11.47
C LEU A 304 -17.08 -1.07 -10.23
N VAL A 305 -17.47 -1.50 -9.03
CA VAL A 305 -17.10 -0.84 -7.77
C VAL A 305 -15.62 -1.00 -7.45
N GLU A 306 -15.05 -2.19 -7.66
CA GLU A 306 -13.63 -2.44 -7.49
C GLU A 306 -12.76 -1.77 -8.57
N ARG A 307 -13.26 -1.65 -9.81
CA ARG A 307 -12.56 -0.87 -10.86
C ARG A 307 -12.50 0.62 -10.49
N LEU A 308 -13.60 1.18 -9.97
CA LEU A 308 -13.63 2.57 -9.54
C LEU A 308 -12.77 2.80 -8.29
N ASP A 309 -12.80 1.89 -7.32
CA ASP A 309 -11.93 1.96 -6.13
C ASP A 309 -10.44 1.99 -6.53
N ALA A 310 -10.04 1.10 -7.45
CA ALA A 310 -8.68 1.03 -7.97
C ALA A 310 -8.26 2.31 -8.71
N VAL A 311 -9.11 2.86 -9.60
CA VAL A 311 -8.82 4.11 -10.33
C VAL A 311 -8.75 5.32 -9.40
N LEU A 312 -9.61 5.37 -8.38
CA LEU A 312 -9.65 6.46 -7.41
C LEU A 312 -8.52 6.37 -6.38
N GLY A 313 -7.80 5.24 -6.32
CA GLY A 313 -6.74 4.98 -5.35
C GLY A 313 -7.28 4.92 -3.93
N ALA A 314 -8.45 4.32 -3.72
CA ALA A 314 -9.12 4.27 -2.42
C ALA A 314 -8.66 3.11 -1.53
N ASP A 315 -7.79 2.23 -2.04
CA ASP A 315 -7.21 1.09 -1.33
C ASP A 315 -8.25 0.16 -0.69
N GLY A 316 -9.35 -0.10 -1.40
CA GLY A 316 -10.45 -0.93 -0.93
C GLY A 316 -11.39 -0.28 0.06
N ARG A 317 -11.23 1.02 0.37
CA ARG A 317 -12.09 1.70 1.35
C ARG A 317 -13.50 2.01 0.84
N THR A 318 -13.75 1.88 -0.46
CA THR A 318 -15.08 2.14 -1.04
C THR A 318 -15.85 0.87 -1.41
N CYS A 319 -15.22 -0.30 -1.35
CA CYS A 319 -15.82 -1.56 -1.74
C CYS A 319 -15.54 -2.72 -0.77
N THR A 320 -16.41 -3.72 -0.81
CA THR A 320 -16.19 -5.03 -0.19
C THR A 320 -16.85 -6.07 -1.09
N VAL A 321 -16.13 -6.53 -2.12
CA VAL A 321 -16.71 -7.34 -3.20
C VAL A 321 -16.25 -8.77 -3.11
N GLU A 322 -17.19 -9.70 -3.02
CA GLU A 322 -16.90 -11.12 -3.14
C GLU A 322 -16.47 -11.47 -4.56
N VAL A 323 -15.38 -12.23 -4.69
CA VAL A 323 -14.93 -12.79 -5.96
C VAL A 323 -15.62 -14.13 -6.22
N THR A 324 -15.98 -14.36 -7.47
CA THR A 324 -16.72 -15.56 -7.88
C THR A 324 -15.82 -16.73 -8.29
N ASP A 325 -14.52 -16.50 -8.49
CA ASP A 325 -13.58 -17.52 -8.93
C ASP A 325 -12.88 -18.19 -7.74
N VAL A 326 -13.64 -19.07 -7.07
CA VAL A 326 -13.18 -19.93 -5.98
C VAL A 326 -13.33 -21.38 -6.42
N GLN A 327 -12.21 -22.05 -6.71
CA GLN A 327 -12.20 -23.39 -7.29
C GLN A 327 -11.58 -24.40 -6.33
N ALA A 328 -12.33 -25.44 -5.99
CA ALA A 328 -11.81 -26.57 -5.23
C ALA A 328 -10.95 -27.47 -6.14
N THR A 329 -9.68 -27.67 -5.76
CA THR A 329 -8.70 -28.52 -6.45
C THR A 329 -8.16 -29.56 -5.47
N GLY A 330 -8.95 -30.62 -5.26
CA GLY A 330 -8.67 -31.62 -4.24
C GLY A 330 -8.76 -31.02 -2.84
N ARG A 331 -7.65 -31.03 -2.08
CA ARG A 331 -7.56 -30.44 -0.73
C ARG A 331 -7.31 -28.92 -0.73
N LEU A 332 -6.91 -28.36 -1.88
CA LEU A 332 -6.59 -26.94 -2.01
C LEU A 332 -7.75 -26.20 -2.67
N THR A 333 -8.19 -25.10 -2.08
CA THR A 333 -9.08 -24.15 -2.76
C THR A 333 -8.25 -23.03 -3.35
N ALA A 334 -8.33 -22.82 -4.66
CA ALA A 334 -7.70 -21.72 -5.36
C ALA A 334 -8.67 -20.53 -5.46
N ILE A 335 -8.20 -19.35 -5.11
CA ILE A 335 -8.93 -18.08 -5.17
C ILE A 335 -8.22 -17.17 -6.17
N THR A 336 -8.92 -16.78 -7.23
CA THR A 336 -8.42 -15.82 -8.22
C THR A 336 -9.04 -14.46 -7.98
N PHE A 337 -8.21 -13.43 -7.84
CA PHE A 337 -8.64 -12.04 -7.73
C PHE A 337 -8.50 -11.31 -9.08
N PRO A 338 -9.31 -10.27 -9.37
CA PRO A 338 -9.24 -9.51 -10.63
C PRO A 338 -7.81 -9.05 -10.92
N THR A 339 -7.30 -9.26 -12.14
CA THR A 339 -5.87 -9.09 -12.45
C THR A 339 -5.35 -7.69 -12.17
N TYR A 340 -6.19 -6.66 -12.28
CA TYR A 340 -5.84 -5.27 -11.98
C TYR A 340 -5.86 -4.92 -10.47
N TRP A 341 -6.40 -5.79 -9.61
CA TRP A 341 -6.54 -5.48 -8.19
C TRP A 341 -5.20 -5.54 -7.45
N ILE A 342 -4.86 -4.44 -6.78
CA ILE A 342 -3.76 -4.33 -5.83
C ILE A 342 -4.37 -3.72 -4.57
N GLY A 343 -4.11 -4.32 -3.41
CA GLY A 343 -4.66 -3.84 -2.14
C GLY A 343 -5.26 -4.96 -1.29
N PRO A 344 -6.18 -4.63 -0.37
CA PRO A 344 -6.72 -5.59 0.57
C PRO A 344 -7.57 -6.65 -0.14
N VAL A 345 -7.37 -7.89 0.27
CA VAL A 345 -8.23 -9.03 -0.04
C VAL A 345 -8.68 -9.66 1.27
N TRP A 346 -9.82 -10.33 1.25
CA TRP A 346 -10.35 -11.01 2.42
C TRP A 346 -10.75 -12.45 2.09
N VAL A 347 -10.68 -13.31 3.09
CA VAL A 347 -11.12 -14.71 3.04
C VAL A 347 -11.98 -14.98 4.27
N GLN A 348 -13.23 -15.37 4.04
CA GLN A 348 -14.16 -15.82 5.07
C GLN A 348 -14.15 -17.35 5.10
N PHE A 349 -13.93 -17.92 6.28
CA PHE A 349 -13.93 -19.36 6.49
C PHE A 349 -15.27 -19.81 7.07
N LEU A 350 -15.95 -20.71 6.38
CA LEU A 350 -17.25 -21.24 6.75
C LEU A 350 -17.11 -22.70 7.11
N ARG A 351 -17.75 -23.12 8.19
CA ARG A 351 -17.77 -24.52 8.64
C ARG A 351 -19.09 -25.14 8.19
N THR A 352 -19.03 -26.16 7.35
CA THR A 352 -20.19 -26.86 6.77
C THR A 352 -20.48 -28.22 7.40
N GLY A 353 -19.58 -28.74 8.23
CA GLY A 353 -19.76 -30.01 8.95
C GLY A 353 -19.16 -30.01 10.36
N GLN A 354 -19.31 -31.13 11.06
CA GLN A 354 -18.60 -31.36 12.31
C GLN A 354 -17.16 -31.75 12.01
N THR A 355 -16.20 -30.98 12.52
CA THR A 355 -14.77 -31.24 12.38
C THR A 355 -14.05 -30.74 13.62
N GLU A 356 -13.06 -31.50 14.08
CA GLU A 356 -12.19 -31.13 15.20
C GLU A 356 -10.97 -30.34 14.72
N ASP A 357 -10.63 -30.43 13.43
CA ASP A 357 -9.50 -29.71 12.85
C ASP A 357 -9.93 -28.31 12.40
N ASN A 358 -9.41 -27.31 13.11
CA ASN A 358 -9.63 -25.90 12.84
C ASN A 358 -8.39 -25.23 12.23
N ASN A 359 -7.45 -25.99 11.66
CA ASN A 359 -6.22 -25.45 11.13
C ASN A 359 -6.30 -25.27 9.61
N ALA A 360 -6.10 -24.04 9.14
CA ALA A 360 -5.95 -23.78 7.71
C ALA A 360 -4.56 -23.21 7.40
N THR A 361 -4.12 -23.40 6.16
CA THR A 361 -2.90 -22.78 5.64
C THR A 361 -3.20 -21.98 4.39
N LEU A 362 -2.92 -20.68 4.43
CA LEU A 362 -2.87 -19.83 3.24
C LEU A 362 -1.53 -20.01 2.55
N LEU A 363 -1.53 -20.13 1.23
CA LEU A 363 -0.37 -20.26 0.37
C LEU A 363 -0.48 -19.22 -0.74
N TRP A 364 0.43 -18.25 -0.74
CA TRP A 364 0.48 -17.19 -1.74
C TRP A 364 1.93 -16.95 -2.14
N SER A 365 2.39 -17.71 -3.14
CA SER A 365 3.81 -17.84 -3.48
C SER A 365 4.56 -16.49 -3.48
N PRO A 366 5.73 -16.39 -2.80
CA PRO A 366 6.46 -17.45 -2.11
C PRO A 366 6.06 -17.68 -0.64
N TRP A 367 4.92 -17.16 -0.20
CA TRP A 367 4.56 -17.05 1.20
C TRP A 367 3.55 -18.10 1.66
N ARG A 368 3.60 -18.46 2.94
CA ARG A 368 2.62 -19.30 3.63
C ARG A 368 2.23 -18.74 4.98
N LYS A 369 0.99 -18.96 5.40
CA LYS A 369 0.45 -18.52 6.71
C LYS A 369 -0.42 -19.61 7.32
N LYS A 370 -0.13 -20.01 8.55
CA LYS A 370 -0.97 -20.94 9.32
C LYS A 370 -1.96 -20.18 10.20
N LEU A 371 -3.20 -20.65 10.23
CA LEU A 371 -4.31 -20.06 10.97
C LEU A 371 -4.96 -21.11 11.89
N THR A 372 -5.40 -20.70 13.08
CA THR A 372 -6.42 -21.42 13.85
C THR A 372 -7.76 -20.72 13.62
N LEU A 373 -8.74 -21.41 13.05
CA LEU A 373 -10.01 -20.86 12.62
C LEU A 373 -11.09 -20.97 13.71
N CYS A 374 -12.08 -20.08 13.62
CA CYS A 374 -13.42 -20.31 14.14
C CYS A 374 -14.44 -20.11 13.01
N HIS A 375 -15.67 -20.60 13.20
CA HIS A 375 -16.71 -20.52 12.18
C HIS A 375 -16.99 -19.06 11.81
N SER A 376 -17.08 -18.75 10.52
CA SER A 376 -17.38 -17.42 9.97
C SER A 376 -16.36 -16.34 10.31
N VAL A 377 -15.14 -16.72 10.64
CA VAL A 377 -14.03 -15.77 10.76
C VAL A 377 -13.66 -15.22 9.38
N VAL A 378 -13.43 -13.92 9.32
CA VAL A 378 -12.91 -13.24 8.12
C VAL A 378 -11.51 -12.78 8.43
N VAL A 379 -10.57 -13.14 7.57
CA VAL A 379 -9.19 -12.63 7.62
C VAL A 379 -8.94 -11.73 6.42
N THR A 380 -8.06 -10.75 6.58
CA THR A 380 -7.59 -9.92 5.47
C THR A 380 -6.07 -9.96 5.37
N THR A 381 -5.60 -9.90 4.14
CA THR A 381 -4.19 -9.76 3.76
C THR A 381 -4.17 -8.91 2.50
N ARG A 382 -3.01 -8.68 1.89
CA ARG A 382 -2.87 -7.76 0.76
C ARG A 382 -2.29 -8.43 -0.45
N ARG A 383 -2.92 -8.18 -1.60
CA ARG A 383 -2.34 -8.50 -2.91
C ARG A 383 -1.35 -7.41 -3.27
N ALA A 384 -0.13 -7.84 -3.56
CA ALA A 384 0.99 -6.95 -3.79
C ALA A 384 1.24 -6.67 -5.28
N GLU A 385 0.87 -7.59 -6.18
CA GLU A 385 1.06 -7.41 -7.63
C GLU A 385 -0.11 -7.96 -8.46
N PRO A 386 -0.36 -7.37 -9.64
CA PRO A 386 -1.27 -7.91 -10.67
C PRO A 386 -0.92 -9.34 -11.10
N ALA A 387 0.37 -9.63 -11.28
CA ALA A 387 0.83 -10.93 -11.77
C ALA A 387 0.91 -12.00 -10.66
N GLN A 388 0.51 -11.68 -9.42
CA GLN A 388 0.59 -12.61 -8.31
C GLN A 388 -0.29 -13.84 -8.58
N PRO A 389 0.21 -15.07 -8.34
CA PRO A 389 -0.56 -16.29 -8.59
C PRO A 389 -1.82 -16.34 -7.70
N PRO A 390 -2.79 -17.22 -8.02
CA PRO A 390 -3.96 -17.43 -7.17
C PRO A 390 -3.57 -17.72 -5.72
N LEU A 391 -4.34 -17.17 -4.78
CA LEU A 391 -4.21 -17.51 -3.36
C LEU A 391 -4.76 -18.92 -3.18
N ARG A 392 -3.94 -19.84 -2.68
CA ARG A 392 -4.37 -21.21 -2.40
C ARG A 392 -4.61 -21.36 -0.90
N VAL A 393 -5.67 -22.07 -0.54
CA VAL A 393 -6.04 -22.34 0.84
C VAL A 393 -6.09 -23.86 1.04
N ASP A 394 -5.24 -24.37 1.92
CA ASP A 394 -5.33 -25.73 2.43
C ASP A 394 -6.35 -25.73 3.58
N LEU A 395 -7.50 -26.34 3.32
CA LEU A 395 -8.63 -26.42 4.24
C LEU A 395 -8.74 -27.82 4.84
N PRO A 396 -9.06 -27.94 6.13
CA PRO A 396 -9.44 -29.22 6.69
C PRO A 396 -10.84 -29.63 6.20
N PRO A 397 -11.18 -30.93 6.23
CA PRO A 397 -12.52 -31.39 5.87
C PRO A 397 -13.63 -30.68 6.65
N GLY A 398 -14.75 -30.39 5.99
CA GLY A 398 -15.90 -29.70 6.60
C GLY A 398 -15.78 -28.17 6.65
N TRP A 399 -14.82 -27.59 5.92
CA TRP A 399 -14.67 -26.16 5.74
C TRP A 399 -14.79 -25.75 4.28
N GLU A 400 -15.34 -24.55 4.08
CA GLU A 400 -15.43 -23.85 2.81
C GLU A 400 -14.91 -22.42 2.98
N VAL A 401 -14.62 -21.75 1.87
CA VAL A 401 -14.20 -20.35 1.88
C VAL A 401 -15.02 -19.52 0.92
N ARG A 402 -15.29 -18.29 1.33
CA ARG A 402 -15.63 -17.18 0.44
C ARG A 402 -14.46 -16.21 0.46
N ALA A 403 -14.29 -15.47 -0.61
CA ALA A 403 -13.20 -14.52 -0.70
C ALA A 403 -13.62 -13.28 -1.47
N GLY A 404 -12.87 -12.20 -1.30
CA GLY A 404 -13.15 -10.97 -2.01
C GLY A 404 -12.04 -9.94 -1.94
N VAL A 405 -12.32 -8.80 -2.54
CA VAL A 405 -11.47 -7.62 -2.56
C VAL A 405 -12.07 -6.51 -1.72
N GLY A 406 -11.25 -5.54 -1.32
CA GLY A 406 -11.66 -4.39 -0.53
C GLY A 406 -11.50 -4.58 0.97
N VAL A 407 -11.79 -3.52 1.74
CA VAL A 407 -11.69 -3.55 3.20
C VAL A 407 -12.96 -4.14 3.78
N HIS A 408 -12.85 -5.35 4.31
CA HIS A 408 -13.94 -5.99 5.04
C HIS A 408 -13.96 -5.50 6.49
N PRO A 409 -15.08 -4.96 7.02
CA PRO A 409 -15.12 -4.22 8.29
C PRO A 409 -14.79 -5.07 9.52
N ARG A 410 -14.92 -6.38 9.40
CA ARG A 410 -14.67 -7.36 10.48
C ARG A 410 -13.44 -8.23 10.24
N ALA A 411 -12.71 -7.99 9.16
CA ALA A 411 -11.59 -8.84 8.85
C ALA A 411 -10.44 -8.62 9.84
N VAL A 412 -9.89 -9.74 10.31
CA VAL A 412 -8.69 -9.76 11.13
C VAL A 412 -7.49 -9.64 10.19
N ASP A 413 -6.67 -8.61 10.37
CA ASP A 413 -5.46 -8.44 9.57
C ASP A 413 -4.45 -9.56 9.92
N VAL A 414 -4.14 -10.39 8.93
CA VAL A 414 -3.14 -11.47 9.00
C VAL A 414 -1.94 -11.20 8.10
N GLN A 415 -1.71 -9.95 7.68
CA GLN A 415 -0.56 -9.52 6.88
C GLN A 415 0.78 -9.81 7.57
N VAL A 416 0.80 -9.83 8.91
CA VAL A 416 1.98 -10.13 9.71
C VAL A 416 2.22 -11.65 9.83
N GLY A 417 3.48 -12.06 9.90
CA GLY A 417 3.87 -13.42 10.28
C GLY A 417 3.67 -14.47 9.19
N TRP A 418 3.77 -14.07 7.93
CA TRP A 418 3.90 -15.00 6.80
C TRP A 418 5.30 -15.60 6.79
N GLY A 419 5.39 -16.92 6.59
CA GLY A 419 6.65 -17.63 6.38
C GLY A 419 6.90 -17.88 4.90
N LEU A 420 8.13 -18.24 4.55
CA LEU A 420 8.45 -18.67 3.18
C LEU A 420 8.03 -20.14 2.96
N ILE A 421 7.62 -20.45 1.73
CA ILE A 421 7.26 -21.80 1.30
C ILE A 421 8.52 -22.68 1.20
N ASN A 422 9.62 -22.17 0.63
CA ASN A 422 10.88 -22.91 0.46
C ASN A 422 12.13 -22.01 0.51
N VAL A 423 13.31 -22.66 0.51
CA VAL A 423 14.64 -22.06 0.68
C VAL A 423 15.05 -21.15 -0.47
N ASP A 424 14.84 -21.60 -1.70
CA ASP A 424 15.33 -20.91 -2.89
C ASP A 424 14.58 -19.59 -3.10
N LEU A 425 13.25 -19.62 -2.93
CA LEU A 425 12.41 -18.43 -2.97
C LEU A 425 12.76 -17.46 -1.83
N GLY A 426 13.11 -17.99 -0.65
CA GLY A 426 13.59 -17.20 0.47
C GLY A 426 14.89 -16.47 0.18
N SER A 427 15.85 -17.18 -0.42
CA SER A 427 17.16 -16.62 -0.79
C SER A 427 17.02 -15.53 -1.85
N ALA A 428 16.13 -15.71 -2.84
CA ALA A 428 15.86 -14.70 -3.86
C ALA A 428 15.19 -13.44 -3.27
N ALA A 429 14.22 -13.62 -2.36
CA ALA A 429 13.58 -12.51 -1.66
C ALA A 429 14.59 -11.73 -0.78
N LEU A 430 15.47 -12.43 -0.08
CA LEU A 430 16.58 -11.85 0.69
C LEU A 430 17.55 -11.05 -0.20
N GLY A 431 17.94 -11.59 -1.34
CA GLY A 431 18.82 -10.91 -2.29
C GLY A 431 18.26 -9.56 -2.74
N ARG A 432 16.95 -9.53 -3.07
CA ARG A 432 16.25 -8.27 -3.38
C ARG A 432 16.25 -7.32 -2.19
N TYR A 433 15.92 -7.82 -1.00
CA TYR A 433 15.87 -7.04 0.23
C TYR A 433 17.19 -6.33 0.54
N PHE A 434 18.31 -7.04 0.47
CA PHE A 434 19.64 -6.45 0.65
C PHE A 434 20.01 -5.47 -0.46
N ALA A 435 19.60 -5.72 -1.71
CA ALA A 435 19.82 -4.78 -2.80
C ALA A 435 19.11 -3.44 -2.57
N VAL A 436 17.87 -3.47 -2.06
CA VAL A 436 17.11 -2.25 -1.74
C VAL A 436 17.73 -1.50 -0.56
N MET A 437 18.16 -2.20 0.50
CA MET A 437 18.89 -1.56 1.59
C MET A 437 20.17 -0.88 1.08
N LYS A 438 20.95 -1.57 0.25
CA LYS A 438 22.16 -0.99 -0.34
C LYS A 438 21.83 0.27 -1.15
N GLN A 439 20.83 0.22 -2.02
CA GLN A 439 20.39 1.38 -2.81
C GLN A 439 19.96 2.55 -1.91
N ALA A 440 19.18 2.27 -0.86
CA ALA A 440 18.73 3.27 0.10
C ALA A 440 19.91 3.97 0.79
N PHE A 441 20.91 3.21 1.25
CA PHE A 441 22.11 3.75 1.90
C PHE A 441 23.10 4.43 0.94
N ASP A 442 23.13 4.03 -0.33
CA ASP A 442 23.95 4.69 -1.34
C ASP A 442 23.32 6.01 -1.80
N GLY A 443 21.99 6.06 -1.89
CA GLY A 443 21.23 7.27 -2.24
C GLY A 443 21.16 8.32 -1.12
N ALA A 444 21.28 7.92 0.14
CA ALA A 444 21.26 8.85 1.29
C ALA A 444 22.55 9.67 1.46
N ARG A 445 23.59 9.46 0.62
CA ARG A 445 24.80 10.28 0.68
C ARG A 445 24.50 11.69 0.13
N PRO A 446 24.78 12.77 0.87
CA PRO A 446 24.77 14.11 0.28
C PRO A 446 25.78 14.14 -0.88
N ARG A 447 25.32 14.57 -2.06
CA ARG A 447 26.18 14.80 -3.22
C ARG A 447 26.89 16.14 -3.11
#